data_AF-A0A2E7UJ49-F1
#
_entry.id   AF-A0A2E7UJ49-F1
#
_cell.length_a   1.000
_cell.length_b   1.000
_cell.length_c   1.000
_cell.angle_alpha   90.00
_cell.angle_beta   90.00
_cell.angle_gamma   90.00
#
_symmetry.space_group_name_H-M   'P 1'
#
loop_
_entity.id
_entity.type
_entity.pdbx_description
1 polymer ?
#
loop_
_entity_poly.entity_id
_entity_poly.type
_entity_poly.pdbx_seq_one_letter_code
_entity_poly.pdbx_strand_id
1 'polypeptide(L)' 'MLNTPKNFTIVIENIAKEKKITHMEAVLWYCEKEGIEPDAVGYLISKGLKQKIEANARDLNFLPKQAQLPV' A
#
# COMPACT_ATOMS: atom_id res chain seq x y z
N MET A 1 14.01 6.84 11.50
CA MET A 1 14.61 6.41 10.22
C MET A 1 13.78 5.26 9.65
N LEU A 2 12.89 5.56 8.70
CA LEU A 2 12.09 4.57 7.97
C LEU A 2 12.91 3.97 6.82
N ASN A 3 14.06 3.37 7.12
CA ASN A 3 15.00 2.88 6.09
C ASN A 3 14.79 1.42 5.71
N THR A 4 13.77 0.75 6.26
CA THR A 4 13.51 -0.66 5.97
C THR A 4 12.11 -0.86 5.39
N PRO A 5 11.96 -1.75 4.38
CA PRO A 5 10.65 -2.11 3.82
C PRO A 5 9.65 -2.59 4.87
N LYS A 6 10.14 -3.21 5.96
CA LYS A 6 9.31 -3.65 7.09
C LYS A 6 8.67 -2.48 7.83
N ASN A 7 9.47 -1.48 8.23
CA ASN A 7 8.94 -0.32 8.94
C ASN A 7 8.02 0.51 8.04
N PHE A 8 8.36 0.64 6.75
CA PHE A 8 7.49 1.30 5.78
C PHE A 8 6.13 0.61 5.69
N THR A 9 6.11 -0.73 5.56
CA THR A 9 4.86 -1.50 5.53
C THR A 9 3.99 -1.23 6.78
N ILE A 10 4.58 -1.24 7.98
CA ILE A 10 3.86 -0.98 9.24
C ILE A 10 3.24 0.42 9.24
N VAL A 11 4.01 1.44 8.82
CA VAL A 11 3.51 2.83 8.76
C VAL A 11 2.33 2.95 7.80
N ILE A 12 2.45 2.37 6.60
CA ILE A 12 1.37 2.40 5.60
C ILE A 12 0.11 1.67 6.11
N GLU A 13 0.26 0.52 6.77
CA GLU A 13 -0.89 -0.20 7.34
C GLU A 13 -1.59 0.59 8.45
N ASN A 14 -0.82 1.26 9.31
CA ASN A 14 -1.39 2.12 10.34
C ASN A 14 -2.16 3.29 9.73
N ILE A 15 -1.57 4.00 8.76
CA ILE A 15 -2.22 5.11 8.06
C ILE A 15 -3.50 4.64 7.37
N ALA A 16 -3.46 3.52 6.64
CA ALA A 16 -4.62 2.94 5.96
C ALA A 16 -5.75 2.63 6.95
N LYS A 17 -5.42 2.04 8.10
CA LYS A 17 -6.39 1.69 9.15
C LYS A 17 -6.96 2.93 9.86
N GLU A 18 -6.11 3.86 10.26
CA GLU A 18 -6.50 5.06 11.01
C GLU A 18 -7.36 6.00 10.16
N LYS A 19 -7.01 6.16 8.88
CA LYS A 19 -7.74 7.01 7.95
C LYS A 19 -8.87 6.31 7.21
N LYS A 20 -8.94 4.97 7.30
CA LYS A 20 -9.87 4.12 6.56
C LYS A 20 -9.77 4.34 5.04
N ILE A 21 -8.53 4.38 4.55
CA ILE A 21 -8.20 4.56 3.13
C ILE A 21 -7.48 3.31 2.60
N THR A 22 -7.31 3.21 1.28
CA THR A 22 -6.56 2.10 0.68
C THR A 22 -5.07 2.16 1.01
N HIS A 23 -4.36 1.05 0.86
CA HIS A 23 -2.90 1.02 1.02
C HIS A 23 -2.20 1.96 0.03
N MET A 24 -2.73 2.11 -1.19
CA MET A 24 -2.17 3.03 -2.18
C MET A 24 -2.36 4.49 -1.76
N GLU A 25 -3.56 4.86 -1.30
CA GLU A 25 -3.81 6.20 -0.77
C GLU A 25 -2.98 6.50 0.49
N ALA A 26 -2.78 5.51 1.35
CA ALA A 26 -1.89 5.64 2.50
C ALA A 26 -0.43 5.90 2.09
N VAL A 27 0.06 5.26 1.02
CA VAL A 27 1.37 5.55 0.43
C VAL A 27 1.44 6.99 -0.08
N LEU A 28 0.45 7.43 -0.86
CA LEU A 28 0.40 8.80 -1.38
C LEU A 28 0.32 9.83 -0.26
N TRP A 29 -0.48 9.56 0.77
CA TRP A 29 -0.60 10.43 1.95
C TRP A 29 0.74 10.53 2.70
N TYR A 30 1.42 9.41 2.92
CA TYR A 30 2.76 9.41 3.51
C TYR A 30 3.73 10.25 2.67
N CYS A 31 3.67 10.09 1.34
CA CYS A 31 4.53 10.83 0.42
C CYS A 31 4.28 12.34 0.49
N GLU A 32 3.01 12.76 0.47
CA GLU A 32 2.61 14.16 0.60
C GLU A 32 3.04 14.77 1.94
N LYS A 33 2.95 14.02 3.03
CA LYS A 33 3.30 14.49 4.37
C LYS A 33 4.79 14.64 4.60
N GLU A 34 5.59 13.75 4.04
CA GLU A 34 7.06 13.79 4.12
C GLU A 34 7.69 14.65 3.02
N GLY A 35 6.88 15.12 2.05
CA GLY A 35 7.37 15.89 0.90
C GLY A 35 8.27 15.07 -0.04
N ILE A 36 8.00 13.77 -0.15
CA ILE A 36 8.76 12.82 -0.97
C ILE A 36 7.94 12.41 -2.20
N GLU A 37 8.63 12.13 -3.30
CA GLU A 37 7.97 11.63 -4.50
C GLU A 37 7.58 10.15 -4.33
N PRO A 38 6.41 9.72 -4.83
CA PRO A 38 5.98 8.32 -4.76
C PRO A 38 6.97 7.33 -5.43
N ASP A 39 7.68 7.79 -6.46
CA ASP A 39 8.71 6.99 -7.13
C ASP A 39 9.86 6.64 -6.19
N ALA A 40 10.23 7.56 -5.30
CA ALA A 40 11.31 7.40 -4.34
C ALA A 40 11.02 6.32 -3.28
N VAL A 41 9.75 6.02 -2.97
CA VAL A 41 9.38 4.98 -2.00
C VAL A 41 9.10 3.62 -2.62
N GLY A 42 9.17 3.50 -3.96
CA GLY A 42 8.86 2.25 -4.67
C GLY A 42 9.68 1.05 -4.17
N TYR A 43 10.96 1.27 -3.84
CA TYR A 43 11.85 0.22 -3.31
C TYR A 43 11.49 -0.25 -1.90
N LEU A 44 10.71 0.53 -1.14
CA LEU A 44 10.24 0.19 0.20
C LEU A 44 8.95 -0.63 0.18
N ILE A 45 8.28 -0.72 -0.98
CA ILE A 45 7.07 -1.51 -1.14
C ILE A 45 7.44 -2.99 -1.18
N SER A 46 7.28 -3.65 -0.03
CA SER A 46 7.50 -5.09 0.11
C SER A 46 6.49 -5.90 -0.72
N LYS A 47 6.83 -7.17 -1.03
CA LYS A 47 5.91 -8.10 -1.72
C LYS A 47 4.56 -8.20 -1.01
N GLY A 48 4.56 -8.23 0.32
CA GLY A 48 3.34 -8.29 1.12
C GLY A 48 2.49 -7.02 0.99
N LEU A 49 3.12 -5.84 1.03
CA LEU A 49 2.41 -4.57 0.83
C LEU A 49 1.84 -4.47 -0.59
N LYS A 50 2.60 -4.90 -1.60
CA LYS A 50 2.13 -4.94 -3.00
C LYS A 50 0.87 -5.79 -3.15
N GLN A 51 0.83 -6.98 -2.55
CA GLN A 51 -0.37 -7.84 -2.57
C GLN A 51 -1.58 -7.17 -1.93
N LYS A 52 -1.40 -6.40 -0.86
CA LYS A 52 -2.49 -5.64 -0.22
C LYS A 52 -3.00 -4.49 -1.10
N ILE A 53 -2.09 -3.79 -1.78
CA ILE A 53 -2.45 -2.76 -2.78
C ILE A 53 -3.25 -3.40 -3.93
N GLU A 54 -2.80 -4.53 -4.46
CA GLU A 54 -3.51 -5.27 -5.51
C GLU A 54 -4.89 -5.75 -5.06
N ALA A 55 -5.02 -6.23 -3.81
CA ALA A 55 -6.31 -6.61 -3.24
C ALA A 55 -7.28 -5.42 -3.19
N ASN A 56 -6.82 -4.26 -2.71
CA ASN A 56 -7.63 -3.03 -2.72
C ASN A 56 -8.05 -2.62 -4.14
N ALA A 57 -7.13 -2.70 -5.10
CA ALA A 57 -7.45 -2.38 -6.49
C ALA A 57 -8.53 -3.33 -7.08
N ARG A 58 -8.56 -4.60 -6.67
CA ARG A 58 -9.60 -5.56 -7.07
C ARG A 58 -10.94 -5.29 -6.39
N ASP A 59 -10.93 -4.99 -5.09
CA ASP A 59 -12.14 -4.59 -4.36
C ASP A 59 -12.79 -3.35 -4.97
N LEU A 60 -11.96 -2.41 -5.44
CA LEU A 60 -12.40 -1.21 -6.14
C LEU A 60 -12.68 -1.42 -7.63
N ASN A 61 -12.62 -2.65 -8.14
CA ASN A 61 -12.84 -3.02 -9.55
C ASN A 61 -11.88 -2.34 -10.55
N PHE A 62 -10.71 -1.87 -10.10
CA PHE A 62 -9.64 -1.35 -10.98
C PHE A 62 -8.85 -2.47 -11.67
N LEU A 63 -8.92 -3.69 -11.15
CA LEU A 63 -8.27 -4.87 -11.74
C LEU A 63 -9.30 -5.99 -11.93
N PRO A 64 -9.13 -6.85 -12.94
CA PRO A 64 -9.96 -8.03 -13.10
C PRO A 64 -9.88 -8.90 -11.85
N LYS A 65 -11.04 -9.39 -11.39
CA LYS A 65 -11.10 -10.30 -10.25
C LYS A 65 -10.33 -11.57 -10.63
N GLN A 66 -9.29 -11.90 -9.87
CA GLN A 66 -8.66 -13.22 -10.00
C GLN A 66 -9.73 -14.28 -9.70
N ALA A 67 -9.76 -15.34 -10.50
CA ALA A 67 -10.51 -16.54 -10.14
C ALA A 67 -10.02 -16.98 -8.75
N GLN A 68 -10.87 -16.82 -7.74
CA GLN A 68 -10.60 -17.41 -6.44
C GLN A 68 -10.73 -18.92 -6.65
N LEU A 69 -9.66 -19.66 -6.35
CA LEU A 69 -9.77 -21.12 -6.27
C LEU A 69 -10.92 -21.42 -5.29
N PRO A 70 -11.89 -22.27 -5.66
CA PRO A 70 -12.84 -22.77 -4.69
C PRO A 70 -12.03 -23.44 -3.57
N VAL A 71 -12.28 -23.02 -2.33
CA VAL A 71 -11.75 -23.71 -1.14
C VAL A 71 -12.32 -25.12 -1.03
#